data_AF-A0A1N7EJF1-F1
#
_entry.id   AF-A0A1N7EJF1-F1
#
_cell.length_a   1.000
_cell.length_b   1.000
_cell.length_c   1.000
_cell.angle_alpha   90.00
_cell.angle_beta   90.00
_cell.angle_gamma   90.00
#
_symmetry.space_group_name_H-M   'P 1'
#
loop_
_entity.id
_entity.type
_entity.pdbx_description
1 polymer ?
#
loop_
_entity_poly.entity_id
_entity_poly.type
_entity_poly.pdbx_seq_one_letter_code
_entity_poly.pdbx_strand_id
1 'polypeptide(L)'
;MGATVVTGKTVSAFRNPKSGEVIYLIFEQTYEKNCYPHTPSWGCRAIGTFEQVFQRVFATATACEGGMVQSRSGNTKPENYIKSWRICFSEPFQMDDLEFELKLGGTSMYDRLPDSHVEKALAMLERIGRKDIADALKVGPVTVSLHRDVDVIIGLYGVDTELPIWKLIDDLRGLGYADESLAPPLGKRDIAIPSVVAYAFDKENMVIGIGGAPLKHLGWRYSAVGHYILDVALPIEMQSSFSAYKLIREFRDTCDAAPELPDDTIITVTPAKAEHSHYMGNAKKLAVKLGLYASVDDVPESYETTFGLVREMKEEYFLSTLEISQTTWALSPSTNVADLLGLIATGHAHQQSLF
;
A
#
# COMPACT_ATOMS: atom_id res chain seq x y z
N MET A 1 14.11 16.04 -1.70
CA MET A 1 13.44 14.73 -1.81
C MET A 1 13.01 14.56 -3.26
N GLY A 2 13.31 13.40 -3.85
CA GLY A 2 12.83 13.06 -5.20
C GLY A 2 11.34 12.72 -5.17
N ALA A 3 10.68 12.85 -6.31
CA ALA A 3 9.34 12.36 -6.53
C ALA A 3 9.25 11.78 -7.94
N THR A 4 8.67 10.59 -8.06
CA THR A 4 8.35 10.00 -9.35
C THR A 4 7.12 10.68 -9.92
N VAL A 5 7.27 11.33 -11.07
CA VAL A 5 6.19 12.02 -11.77
C VAL A 5 5.62 11.11 -12.83
N VAL A 6 4.35 10.72 -12.66
CA VAL A 6 3.60 9.91 -13.62
C VAL A 6 2.94 10.84 -14.64
N THR A 7 3.22 10.58 -15.91
CA THR A 7 2.76 11.36 -17.07
C THR A 7 1.81 10.60 -17.98
N GLY A 8 1.81 9.27 -17.90
CA GLY A 8 0.94 8.38 -18.67
C GLY A 8 0.74 7.06 -17.94
N LYS A 9 -0.40 6.42 -18.20
CA LYS A 9 -0.75 5.08 -17.71
C LYS A 9 -1.42 4.31 -18.83
N THR A 10 -1.16 3.01 -18.91
CA THR A 10 -1.94 2.10 -19.75
C THR A 10 -1.90 0.69 -19.17
N VAL A 11 -2.87 -0.12 -19.54
CA VAL A 11 -2.98 -1.52 -19.16
C VAL A 11 -2.99 -2.33 -20.45
N SER A 12 -2.20 -3.39 -20.49
CA SER A 12 -2.35 -4.45 -21.48
C SER A 12 -2.72 -5.76 -20.81
N ALA A 13 -3.27 -6.68 -21.59
CA ALA A 13 -3.68 -7.98 -21.09
C ALA A 13 -3.64 -9.04 -22.19
N PHE A 14 -3.55 -10.31 -21.80
CA PHE A 14 -3.73 -11.46 -22.68
C PHE A 14 -4.36 -12.60 -21.90
N ARG A 15 -4.99 -13.56 -22.60
CA ARG A 15 -5.49 -14.78 -21.97
C ARG A 15 -4.36 -15.78 -21.87
N ASN A 16 -4.09 -16.27 -20.66
CA ASN A 16 -3.19 -17.39 -20.43
C ASN A 16 -3.66 -18.58 -21.28
N PRO A 17 -2.84 -19.08 -22.23
CA PRO A 17 -3.25 -20.17 -23.12
C PRO A 17 -3.58 -21.48 -22.39
N LYS A 18 -3.05 -21.69 -21.18
CA LYS A 18 -3.23 -22.92 -20.38
C LYS A 18 -4.48 -22.87 -19.52
N SER A 19 -4.76 -21.74 -18.86
CA SER A 19 -5.86 -21.61 -17.89
C SER A 19 -7.08 -20.82 -18.41
N GLY A 20 -6.91 -20.03 -19.48
CA GLY A 20 -7.91 -19.07 -19.96
C GLY A 20 -8.05 -17.80 -19.11
N GLU A 21 -7.35 -17.73 -17.97
CA GLU A 21 -7.32 -16.56 -17.09
C GLU A 21 -6.69 -15.35 -17.79
N VAL A 22 -7.23 -14.16 -17.55
CA VAL A 22 -6.66 -12.92 -18.09
C VAL A 22 -5.48 -12.49 -17.23
N ILE A 23 -4.32 -12.34 -17.86
CA ILE A 23 -3.10 -11.82 -17.26
C ILE A 23 -2.94 -10.38 -17.69
N TYR A 24 -2.68 -9.50 -16.74
CA TYR A 24 -2.56 -8.06 -16.94
C TYR A 24 -1.10 -7.62 -16.79
N LEU A 25 -0.73 -6.64 -17.59
CA LEU A 25 0.50 -5.86 -17.45
C LEU A 25 0.12 -4.39 -17.31
N ILE A 26 0.68 -3.72 -16.32
CA ILE A 26 0.44 -2.29 -16.09
C ILE A 26 1.69 -1.47 -16.43
N PHE A 27 1.50 -0.37 -17.15
CA PHE A 27 2.60 0.47 -17.63
C PHE A 27 2.42 1.90 -17.16
N GLU A 28 3.53 2.52 -16.78
CA GLU A 28 3.55 3.95 -16.45
C GLU A 28 4.67 4.67 -17.19
N GLN A 29 4.32 5.83 -17.76
CA GLN A 29 5.29 6.79 -18.25
C GLN A 29 5.72 7.70 -17.12
N THR A 30 6.99 7.64 -16.74
CA THR A 30 7.49 8.37 -15.57
C THR A 30 8.78 9.14 -15.85
N TYR A 31 9.04 10.17 -15.07
CA TYR A 31 10.37 10.72 -14.87
C TYR A 31 10.58 11.05 -13.39
N GLU A 32 11.83 11.22 -12.98
CA GLU A 32 12.16 11.64 -11.63
C GLU A 32 12.27 13.17 -11.55
N LYS A 33 11.54 13.78 -10.61
CA LYS A 33 11.37 15.24 -10.50
C LYS A 33 12.67 16.01 -10.31
N ASN A 34 13.70 15.38 -9.74
CA ASN A 34 15.00 16.03 -9.54
C ASN A 34 16.02 15.75 -10.67
N CYS A 35 15.65 14.99 -11.71
CA CYS A 35 16.52 14.68 -12.84
C CYS A 35 16.20 15.56 -14.06
N TYR A 36 17.19 16.33 -14.54
CA TYR A 36 17.04 17.25 -15.68
C TYR A 36 17.96 16.85 -16.84
N PRO A 37 17.52 16.98 -18.11
CA PRO A 37 16.17 17.37 -18.53
C PRO A 37 15.14 16.26 -18.24
N HIS A 38 13.91 16.65 -17.88
CA HIS A 38 12.82 15.70 -17.68
C HIS A 38 12.49 14.97 -18.99
N THR A 39 12.87 13.70 -19.07
CA THR A 39 12.64 12.85 -20.23
C THR A 39 11.77 11.67 -19.79
N PRO A 40 10.43 11.75 -19.93
CA PRO A 40 9.55 10.66 -19.51
C PRO A 40 9.78 9.40 -20.33
N SER A 41 9.90 8.26 -19.65
CA SER A 41 10.01 6.94 -20.29
C SER A 41 8.88 6.03 -19.81
N TRP A 42 8.37 5.20 -20.73
CA TRP A 42 7.47 4.11 -20.36
C TRP A 42 8.24 3.02 -19.63
N GLY A 43 7.50 2.11 -19.01
CA GLY A 43 8.05 0.93 -18.38
C GLY A 43 6.95 0.11 -17.72
N CYS A 44 7.05 -1.21 -17.85
CA CYS A 44 6.14 -2.13 -17.20
C CYS A 44 6.39 -2.13 -15.68
N ARG A 45 5.34 -1.99 -14.88
CA ARG A 45 5.42 -1.87 -13.41
C ARG A 45 5.01 -3.14 -12.69
N ALA A 46 4.13 -3.94 -13.30
CA ALA A 46 3.74 -5.24 -12.77
C ALA A 46 3.11 -6.11 -13.85
N ILE A 47 3.20 -7.42 -13.64
CA ILE A 47 2.49 -8.46 -14.37
C ILE A 47 1.84 -9.42 -13.37
N GLY A 48 0.64 -9.90 -13.68
CA GLY A 48 -0.05 -10.89 -12.86
C GLY A 48 -1.55 -10.97 -13.14
N THR A 49 -2.28 -11.63 -12.25
CA THR A 49 -3.75 -11.59 -12.23
C THR A 49 -4.24 -10.18 -11.91
N PHE A 50 -5.52 -9.90 -12.16
CA PHE A 50 -6.12 -8.61 -11.83
C PHE A 50 -5.91 -8.25 -10.34
N GLU A 51 -6.13 -9.20 -9.44
CA GLU A 51 -5.93 -9.00 -8.00
C GLU A 51 -4.50 -8.57 -7.68
N GLN A 52 -3.50 -9.29 -8.18
CA GLN A 52 -2.10 -8.99 -7.92
C GLN A 52 -1.70 -7.60 -8.45
N VAL A 53 -1.99 -7.30 -9.72
CA VAL A 53 -1.58 -6.01 -10.30
C VAL A 53 -2.33 -4.84 -9.68
N PHE A 54 -3.58 -5.06 -9.24
CA PHE A 54 -4.39 -4.01 -8.65
C PHE A 54 -4.04 -3.76 -7.18
N GLN A 55 -3.63 -4.80 -6.43
CA GLN A 55 -2.97 -4.65 -5.14
C GLN A 55 -1.70 -3.79 -5.28
N ARG A 56 -0.88 -4.01 -6.32
CA ARG A 56 0.29 -3.16 -6.62
C ARG A 56 -0.09 -1.70 -6.89
N VAL A 57 -1.19 -1.45 -7.60
CA VAL A 57 -1.71 -0.09 -7.81
C VAL A 57 -2.03 0.58 -6.48
N PHE A 58 -2.72 -0.11 -5.57
CA PHE A 58 -3.05 0.41 -4.24
C PHE A 58 -1.82 0.67 -3.38
N ALA A 59 -0.84 -0.23 -3.40
CA ALA A 59 0.44 -0.04 -2.73
C ALA A 59 1.14 1.24 -3.20
N THR A 60 1.22 1.46 -4.51
CA THR A 60 1.80 2.70 -5.09
C THR A 60 0.96 3.94 -4.74
N ALA A 61 -0.36 3.81 -4.66
CA ALA A 61 -1.25 4.94 -4.34
C ALA A 61 -0.96 5.53 -2.95
N THR A 62 -0.50 4.72 -1.98
CA THR A 62 -0.13 5.21 -0.64
C THR A 62 0.98 6.28 -0.69
N ALA A 63 1.89 6.17 -1.66
CA ALA A 63 3.00 7.11 -1.86
C ALA A 63 2.55 8.48 -2.42
N CYS A 64 1.29 8.60 -2.86
CA CYS A 64 0.71 9.87 -3.30
C CYS A 64 0.53 10.86 -2.13
N GLU A 65 0.13 10.38 -0.93
CA GLU A 65 -0.07 11.25 0.24
C GLU A 65 1.24 11.88 0.72
N GLY A 66 2.32 11.09 0.75
CA GLY A 66 3.65 11.59 1.09
C GLY A 66 4.32 12.43 -0.02
N GLY A 67 3.65 12.58 -1.18
CA GLY A 67 4.16 13.35 -2.33
C GLY A 67 5.31 12.69 -3.09
N MET A 68 5.61 11.42 -2.82
CA MET A 68 6.66 10.65 -3.51
C MET A 68 6.21 10.21 -4.91
N VAL A 69 4.90 10.07 -5.13
CA VAL A 69 4.29 9.89 -6.44
C VAL A 69 3.48 11.15 -6.77
N GLN A 70 3.74 11.74 -7.93
CA GLN A 70 3.12 12.98 -8.39
C GLN A 70 2.57 12.83 -9.81
N SER A 71 1.66 13.74 -10.18
CA SER A 71 1.29 13.98 -11.56
C SER A 71 2.16 15.09 -12.16
N ARG A 72 2.09 15.30 -13.48
CA ARG A 72 2.73 16.45 -14.12
C ARG A 72 2.30 17.80 -13.53
N SER A 73 1.09 17.87 -12.98
CA SER A 73 0.54 19.06 -12.31
C SER A 73 1.00 19.22 -10.86
N GLY A 74 1.87 18.33 -10.35
CA GLY A 74 2.30 18.29 -8.96
C GLY A 74 1.60 17.19 -8.16
N ASN A 75 1.38 17.44 -6.86
CA ASN A 75 0.82 16.46 -5.93
C ASN A 75 -0.48 15.86 -6.47
N THR A 76 -0.56 14.53 -6.46
CA THR A 76 -1.78 13.80 -6.79
C THR A 76 -2.36 13.17 -5.53
N LYS A 77 -3.68 12.97 -5.50
CA LYS A 77 -4.33 12.26 -4.41
C LYS A 77 -4.44 10.76 -4.74
N PRO A 78 -4.34 9.85 -3.75
CA PRO A 78 -4.46 8.41 -3.96
C PRO A 78 -5.78 8.03 -4.64
N GLU A 79 -6.91 8.62 -4.22
CA GLU A 79 -8.23 8.37 -4.81
C GLU A 79 -8.27 8.67 -6.31
N ASN A 80 -7.61 9.75 -6.74
CA ASN A 80 -7.50 10.12 -8.15
C ASN A 80 -6.57 9.17 -8.91
N TYR A 81 -5.46 8.77 -8.28
CA TYR A 81 -4.51 7.83 -8.88
C TYR A 81 -5.17 6.46 -9.13
N ILE A 82 -5.87 5.91 -8.13
CA ILE A 82 -6.61 4.64 -8.25
C ILE A 82 -7.73 4.74 -9.28
N LYS A 83 -8.51 5.84 -9.26
CA LYS A 83 -9.55 6.07 -10.26
C LYS A 83 -8.99 6.09 -11.68
N SER A 84 -7.83 6.72 -11.90
CA SER A 84 -7.18 6.75 -13.21
C SER A 84 -6.79 5.35 -13.69
N TRP A 85 -6.30 4.49 -12.80
CA TRP A 85 -6.02 3.09 -13.13
C TRP A 85 -7.28 2.30 -13.46
N ARG A 86 -8.38 2.48 -12.71
CA ARG A 86 -9.66 1.84 -13.02
C ARG A 86 -10.17 2.16 -14.42
N ILE A 87 -9.98 3.40 -14.88
CA ILE A 87 -10.31 3.79 -16.25
C ILE A 87 -9.41 3.06 -17.25
N CYS A 88 -8.11 2.92 -16.99
CA CYS A 88 -7.25 2.12 -17.87
C CYS A 88 -7.64 0.64 -17.90
N PHE A 89 -8.12 0.08 -16.78
CA PHE A 89 -8.58 -1.31 -16.73
C PHE A 89 -9.91 -1.55 -17.47
N SER A 90 -10.74 -0.54 -17.71
CA SER A 90 -12.01 -0.74 -18.43
C SER A 90 -11.83 -0.96 -19.92
N GLU A 91 -10.69 -0.55 -20.48
CA GLU A 91 -10.35 -0.72 -21.89
C GLU A 91 -8.86 -1.12 -22.02
N PRO A 92 -8.50 -2.33 -21.59
CA PRO A 92 -7.12 -2.79 -21.69
C PRO A 92 -6.76 -3.07 -23.15
N PHE A 93 -5.47 -2.93 -23.48
CA PHE A 93 -4.95 -3.31 -24.80
C PHE A 93 -4.59 -4.79 -24.84
N GLN A 94 -4.78 -5.43 -25.99
CA GLN A 94 -4.22 -6.76 -26.26
C GLN A 94 -2.68 -6.71 -26.11
N MET A 95 -2.11 -7.67 -25.39
CA MET A 95 -0.67 -7.88 -25.28
C MET A 95 -0.24 -9.00 -26.21
N ASP A 96 0.59 -8.68 -27.19
CA ASP A 96 1.18 -9.66 -28.10
C ASP A 96 2.17 -10.58 -27.37
N ASP A 97 2.42 -11.75 -27.94
CA ASP A 97 3.44 -12.64 -27.41
C ASP A 97 4.84 -12.05 -27.66
N LEU A 98 5.68 -12.08 -26.63
CA LEU A 98 7.04 -11.57 -26.66
C LEU A 98 7.97 -12.68 -26.21
N GLU A 99 9.12 -12.80 -26.88
CA GLU A 99 10.16 -13.73 -26.47
C GLU A 99 11.30 -13.02 -25.74
N PHE A 100 11.76 -13.62 -24.65
CA PHE A 100 12.86 -13.10 -23.84
C PHE A 100 13.94 -14.17 -23.67
N GLU A 101 15.18 -13.81 -23.99
CA GLU A 101 16.34 -14.60 -23.58
C GLU A 101 16.66 -14.34 -22.10
N LEU A 102 16.63 -15.40 -21.29
CA LEU A 102 17.06 -15.41 -19.91
C LEU A 102 18.45 -16.03 -19.84
N LYS A 103 19.35 -15.37 -19.11
CA LYS A 103 20.71 -15.85 -18.86
C LYS A 103 21.06 -15.59 -17.41
N LEU A 104 21.68 -16.57 -16.75
CA LEU A 104 22.15 -16.42 -15.39
C LEU A 104 23.38 -15.52 -15.32
N GLY A 105 23.37 -14.66 -14.31
CA GLY A 105 24.51 -13.93 -13.81
C GLY A 105 24.70 -12.56 -14.42
N GLY A 106 25.73 -11.88 -13.91
CA GLY A 106 25.99 -10.48 -14.17
C GLY A 106 25.77 -9.60 -12.94
N THR A 107 26.43 -8.46 -12.94
CA THR A 107 26.49 -7.51 -11.81
C THR A 107 25.77 -6.20 -12.11
N SER A 108 25.24 -6.03 -13.32
CA SER A 108 24.52 -4.84 -13.75
C SER A 108 23.11 -4.84 -13.22
N MET A 109 22.61 -3.67 -12.82
CA MET A 109 21.19 -3.49 -12.48
C MET A 109 20.26 -3.73 -13.67
N TYR A 110 20.77 -3.77 -14.89
CA TYR A 110 20.02 -4.05 -16.12
C TYR A 110 20.02 -5.53 -16.51
N ASP A 111 20.81 -6.37 -15.82
CA ASP A 111 20.80 -7.80 -16.08
C ASP A 111 19.44 -8.40 -15.69
N ARG A 112 18.91 -9.29 -16.54
CA ARG A 112 17.59 -9.90 -16.35
C ARG A 112 17.54 -10.84 -15.15
N LEU A 113 18.63 -11.57 -14.91
CA LEU A 113 18.82 -12.47 -13.76
C LEU A 113 20.23 -12.29 -13.17
N PRO A 114 20.48 -11.21 -12.40
CA PRO A 114 21.80 -10.91 -11.84
C PRO A 114 22.24 -11.95 -10.81
N ASP A 115 23.56 -12.04 -10.56
CA ASP A 115 24.19 -13.04 -9.66
C ASP A 115 23.52 -13.09 -8.28
N SER A 116 23.11 -11.93 -7.76
CA SER A 116 22.46 -11.79 -6.45
C SER A 116 21.09 -12.47 -6.34
N HIS A 117 20.47 -12.88 -7.45
CA HIS A 117 19.13 -13.47 -7.49
C HIS A 117 19.11 -14.90 -8.05
N VAL A 118 20.25 -15.43 -8.51
CA VAL A 118 20.29 -16.74 -9.19
C VAL A 118 19.74 -17.87 -8.33
N GLU A 119 20.18 -17.99 -7.07
CA GLU A 119 19.73 -19.05 -6.17
C GLU A 119 18.21 -19.00 -5.95
N LYS A 120 17.68 -17.81 -5.64
CA LYS A 120 16.24 -17.59 -5.45
C LYS A 120 15.45 -17.86 -6.73
N ALA A 121 15.96 -17.45 -7.88
CA ALA A 121 15.32 -17.66 -9.17
C ALA A 121 15.23 -19.16 -9.52
N LEU A 122 16.31 -19.92 -9.32
CA LEU A 122 16.30 -21.36 -9.56
C LEU A 122 15.36 -22.10 -8.61
N ALA A 123 15.39 -21.78 -7.31
CA ALA A 123 14.47 -22.34 -6.33
C ALA A 123 13.01 -22.02 -6.66
N MET A 124 12.74 -20.80 -7.14
CA MET A 124 11.42 -20.39 -7.60
C MET A 124 10.95 -21.22 -8.80
N LEU A 125 11.81 -21.42 -9.81
CA LEU A 125 11.49 -22.21 -10.99
C LEU A 125 11.18 -23.67 -10.63
N GLU A 126 11.96 -24.28 -9.73
CA GLU A 126 11.67 -25.62 -9.22
C GLU A 126 10.33 -25.66 -8.47
N ARG A 127 10.05 -24.65 -7.64
CA ARG A 127 8.78 -24.55 -6.88
C ARG A 127 7.55 -24.48 -7.77
N ILE A 128 7.63 -23.80 -8.91
CA ILE A 128 6.52 -23.72 -9.88
C ILE A 128 6.49 -24.90 -10.87
N GLY A 129 7.34 -25.91 -10.67
CA GLY A 129 7.39 -27.12 -11.50
C GLY A 129 8.16 -26.96 -12.81
N ARG A 130 8.93 -25.87 -12.98
CA ARG A 130 9.74 -25.56 -14.18
C ARG A 130 11.20 -25.91 -14.01
N LYS A 131 11.45 -27.11 -13.47
CA LYS A 131 12.81 -27.66 -13.32
C LYS A 131 13.53 -27.81 -14.68
N ASP A 132 12.78 -28.05 -15.74
CA ASP A 132 13.27 -28.08 -17.13
C ASP A 132 14.02 -26.77 -17.48
N ILE A 133 13.42 -25.62 -17.18
CA ILE A 133 14.04 -24.31 -17.43
C ILE A 133 15.18 -24.06 -16.45
N ALA A 134 15.01 -24.42 -15.17
CA ALA A 134 16.06 -24.22 -14.16
C ALA A 134 17.36 -24.96 -14.54
N ASP A 135 17.25 -26.20 -15.01
CA ASP A 135 18.41 -27.00 -15.43
C ASP A 135 18.98 -26.50 -16.77
N ALA A 136 18.14 -26.06 -17.71
CA ALA A 136 18.60 -25.45 -18.96
C ALA A 136 19.38 -24.14 -18.73
N LEU A 137 18.92 -23.29 -17.81
CA LEU A 137 19.58 -22.02 -17.44
C LEU A 137 20.98 -22.21 -16.85
N LYS A 138 21.22 -23.33 -16.16
CA LYS A 138 22.56 -23.70 -15.64
C LYS A 138 23.54 -24.04 -16.76
N VAL A 139 23.04 -24.49 -17.91
CA VAL A 139 23.87 -24.83 -19.08
C VAL A 139 24.11 -23.62 -19.97
N GLY A 140 23.11 -22.76 -20.15
CA GLY A 140 23.23 -21.57 -20.99
C GLY A 140 21.94 -20.74 -21.06
N PRO A 141 21.91 -19.73 -21.94
CA PRO A 141 20.71 -18.90 -22.12
C PRO A 141 19.50 -19.71 -22.58
N VAL A 142 18.31 -19.33 -22.10
CA VAL A 142 17.04 -19.96 -22.42
C VAL A 142 16.06 -18.91 -22.92
N THR A 143 15.37 -19.17 -24.03
CA THR A 143 14.29 -18.30 -24.52
C THR A 143 12.96 -18.71 -23.92
N VAL A 144 12.24 -17.76 -23.35
CA VAL A 144 10.89 -17.95 -22.79
C VAL A 144 9.89 -17.04 -23.50
N SER A 145 8.66 -17.49 -23.69
CA SER A 145 7.57 -16.70 -24.30
C SER A 145 6.67 -16.12 -23.21
N LEU A 146 6.26 -14.86 -23.39
CA LEU A 146 5.35 -14.15 -22.48
C LEU A 146 4.04 -14.93 -22.30
N HIS A 147 3.51 -15.52 -23.37
CA HIS A 147 2.25 -16.24 -23.33
C HIS A 147 2.43 -17.69 -22.89
N ARG A 148 3.33 -18.44 -23.54
CA ARG A 148 3.51 -19.88 -23.30
C ARG A 148 4.14 -20.19 -21.95
N ASP A 149 5.07 -19.34 -21.51
CA ASP A 149 5.86 -19.49 -20.30
C ASP A 149 5.49 -18.43 -19.25
N VAL A 150 4.24 -17.93 -19.26
CA VAL A 150 3.78 -16.88 -18.32
C VAL A 150 3.98 -17.24 -16.85
N ASP A 151 3.90 -18.53 -16.50
CA ASP A 151 4.20 -19.03 -15.15
C ASP A 151 5.63 -18.72 -14.71
N VAL A 152 6.59 -18.81 -15.64
CA VAL A 152 8.00 -18.45 -15.42
C VAL A 152 8.14 -16.95 -15.26
N ILE A 153 7.48 -16.17 -16.13
CA ILE A 153 7.54 -14.70 -16.09
C ILE A 153 6.95 -14.17 -14.78
N ILE A 154 5.76 -14.61 -14.38
CA ILE A 154 5.13 -14.21 -13.12
C ILE A 154 5.94 -14.72 -11.92
N GLY A 155 6.44 -15.95 -11.96
CA GLY A 155 7.23 -16.53 -10.88
C GLY A 155 8.51 -15.75 -10.60
N LEU A 156 9.18 -15.26 -11.65
CA LEU A 156 10.44 -14.54 -11.55
C LEU A 156 10.27 -13.02 -11.41
N TYR A 157 9.28 -12.42 -12.08
CA TYR A 157 9.13 -10.97 -12.24
C TYR A 157 7.76 -10.40 -11.85
N GLY A 158 6.87 -11.23 -11.27
CA GLY A 158 5.54 -10.83 -10.83
C GLY A 158 5.56 -9.85 -9.64
N VAL A 159 4.36 -9.43 -9.23
CA VAL A 159 4.16 -8.41 -8.17
C VAL A 159 4.89 -8.73 -6.86
N ASP A 160 4.92 -9.99 -6.46
CA ASP A 160 5.45 -10.46 -5.17
C ASP A 160 6.91 -10.93 -5.25
N THR A 161 7.65 -10.47 -6.26
CA THR A 161 9.03 -10.91 -6.53
C THR A 161 10.03 -9.75 -6.38
N GLU A 162 11.30 -10.09 -6.14
CA GLU A 162 12.37 -9.10 -5.98
C GLU A 162 12.85 -8.52 -7.32
N LEU A 163 12.59 -9.21 -8.44
CA LEU A 163 12.99 -8.75 -9.76
C LEU A 163 11.83 -8.01 -10.45
N PRO A 164 12.03 -6.74 -10.82
CA PRO A 164 10.96 -5.98 -11.44
C PRO A 164 10.81 -6.33 -12.93
N ILE A 165 9.56 -6.42 -13.40
CA ILE A 165 9.22 -6.75 -14.79
C ILE A 165 9.76 -5.78 -15.84
N TRP A 166 10.11 -4.54 -15.48
CA TRP A 166 10.74 -3.61 -16.43
C TRP A 166 12.08 -4.13 -16.98
N LYS A 167 12.75 -5.07 -16.30
CA LYS A 167 13.94 -5.76 -16.83
C LYS A 167 13.64 -6.58 -18.10
N LEU A 168 12.39 -7.02 -18.25
CA LEU A 168 11.91 -7.68 -19.45
C LEU A 168 11.15 -6.75 -20.36
N ILE A 169 10.41 -5.76 -19.87
CA ILE A 169 9.58 -4.88 -20.71
C ILE A 169 9.69 -3.44 -20.19
N ASP A 170 10.60 -2.67 -20.77
CA ASP A 170 10.92 -1.28 -20.39
C ASP A 170 10.25 -0.23 -21.30
N ASP A 171 9.39 -0.64 -22.22
CA ASP A 171 8.65 0.23 -23.14
C ASP A 171 7.20 -0.28 -23.34
N LEU A 172 6.56 0.11 -24.45
CA LEU A 172 5.21 -0.33 -24.83
C LEU A 172 5.23 -1.42 -25.92
N ARG A 173 6.33 -2.18 -26.09
CA ARG A 173 6.39 -3.24 -27.10
C ARG A 173 5.34 -4.32 -26.83
N GLY A 174 4.75 -4.82 -27.91
CA GLY A 174 3.67 -5.80 -27.86
C GLY A 174 2.30 -5.22 -27.47
N LEU A 175 2.17 -3.90 -27.31
CA LEU A 175 0.87 -3.26 -27.12
C LEU A 175 0.11 -3.24 -28.45
N GLY A 176 -0.96 -4.02 -28.52
CA GLY A 176 -1.84 -4.14 -29.68
C GLY A 176 -2.96 -3.10 -29.69
N TYR A 177 -4.19 -3.55 -29.91
CA TYR A 177 -5.40 -2.72 -29.94
C TYR A 177 -6.21 -2.86 -28.64
N ALA A 178 -7.07 -1.89 -28.34
CA ALA A 178 -7.99 -1.95 -27.21
C ALA A 178 -8.97 -3.14 -27.34
N ASP A 179 -9.10 -3.94 -26.28
CA ASP A 179 -10.01 -5.08 -26.20
C ASP A 179 -10.74 -5.11 -24.84
N GLU A 180 -11.95 -4.56 -24.83
CA GLU A 180 -12.83 -4.54 -23.65
C GLU A 180 -13.18 -5.95 -23.13
N SER A 181 -13.05 -7.00 -23.94
CA SER A 181 -13.33 -8.38 -23.50
C SER A 181 -12.29 -8.91 -22.49
N LEU A 182 -11.16 -8.22 -22.37
CA LEU A 182 -10.12 -8.47 -21.37
C LEU A 182 -10.28 -7.60 -20.12
N ALA A 183 -11.26 -6.71 -20.05
CA ALA A 183 -11.51 -5.92 -18.86
C ALA A 183 -11.85 -6.82 -17.65
N PRO A 184 -11.36 -6.50 -16.44
CA PRO A 184 -11.70 -7.26 -15.24
C PRO A 184 -13.20 -7.11 -14.93
N PRO A 185 -13.84 -8.13 -14.34
CA PRO A 185 -15.25 -8.05 -14.00
C PRO A 185 -15.50 -6.93 -12.97
N LEU A 186 -16.63 -6.23 -13.13
CA LEU A 186 -17.06 -5.25 -12.14
C LEU A 186 -17.77 -5.93 -10.97
N GLY A 187 -17.29 -5.66 -9.76
CA GLY A 187 -17.95 -6.06 -8.52
C GLY A 187 -19.07 -5.07 -8.17
N LYS A 188 -20.24 -5.58 -7.76
CA LYS A 188 -21.40 -4.79 -7.30
C LYS A 188 -21.99 -5.36 -6.00
N ARG A 189 -21.13 -5.77 -5.07
CA ARG A 189 -21.60 -6.22 -3.76
C ARG A 189 -21.94 -5.00 -2.90
N ASP A 190 -23.06 -5.08 -2.20
CA ASP A 190 -23.34 -4.13 -1.13
C ASP A 190 -22.48 -4.52 0.08
N ILE A 191 -21.60 -3.61 0.50
CA ILE A 191 -20.59 -3.88 1.53
C ILE A 191 -20.75 -2.81 2.60
N ALA A 192 -20.94 -3.25 3.84
CA ALA A 192 -20.96 -2.36 4.99
C ALA A 192 -19.62 -1.62 5.09
N ILE A 193 -19.67 -0.30 4.99
CA ILE A 193 -18.50 0.55 5.17
C ILE A 193 -18.20 0.60 6.68
N PRO A 194 -16.98 0.23 7.12
CA PRO A 194 -16.64 0.29 8.53
C PRO A 194 -16.66 1.74 9.03
N SER A 195 -17.24 1.96 10.20
CA SER A 195 -17.19 3.27 10.87
C SER A 195 -15.74 3.63 11.22
N VAL A 196 -15.39 4.90 11.10
CA VAL A 196 -14.05 5.41 11.45
C VAL A 196 -14.18 6.45 12.56
N VAL A 197 -13.30 6.33 13.55
CA VAL A 197 -13.09 7.36 14.57
C VAL A 197 -11.63 7.79 14.49
N ALA A 198 -11.38 9.10 14.46
CA ALA A 198 -10.05 9.67 14.35
C ALA A 198 -9.84 10.76 15.41
N TYR A 199 -8.64 10.78 15.97
CA TYR A 199 -8.17 11.82 16.88
C TYR A 199 -6.78 12.29 16.46
N ALA A 200 -6.53 13.59 16.55
CA ALA A 200 -5.22 14.18 16.38
C ALA A 200 -4.38 13.94 17.64
N PHE A 201 -3.31 13.17 17.51
CA PHE A 201 -2.31 12.98 18.57
C PHE A 201 -1.45 14.24 18.71
N ASP A 202 -1.03 14.80 17.58
CA ASP A 202 -0.39 16.10 17.48
C ASP A 202 -0.77 16.74 16.13
N LYS A 203 0.04 17.67 15.61
CA LYS A 203 -0.23 18.33 14.32
C LYS A 203 -0.24 17.36 13.13
N GLU A 204 0.50 16.27 13.21
CA GLU A 204 0.75 15.34 12.10
C GLU A 204 0.27 13.93 12.40
N ASN A 205 0.37 13.48 13.65
CA ASN A 205 0.09 12.11 14.07
C ASN A 205 -1.39 11.86 14.35
N MET A 206 -1.84 10.65 14.03
CA MET A 206 -3.24 10.23 14.15
C MET A 206 -3.41 9.00 15.03
N VAL A 207 -4.46 9.01 15.86
CA VAL A 207 -4.99 7.82 16.55
C VAL A 207 -6.34 7.47 15.92
N ILE A 208 -6.46 6.25 15.39
CA ILE A 208 -7.60 5.83 14.57
C ILE A 208 -8.21 4.53 15.12
N GLY A 209 -9.54 4.46 15.12
CA GLY A 209 -10.32 3.24 15.31
C GLY A 209 -11.17 2.96 14.08
N ILE A 210 -11.23 1.70 13.64
CA ILE A 210 -11.94 1.28 12.43
C ILE A 210 -12.88 0.11 12.77
N GLY A 211 -14.15 0.20 12.38
CA GLY A 211 -15.13 -0.87 12.54
C GLY A 211 -15.36 -1.31 13.99
N GLY A 212 -15.17 -0.39 14.95
CA GLY A 212 -15.26 -0.69 16.39
C GLY A 212 -14.03 -1.39 16.97
N ALA A 213 -12.96 -1.59 16.19
CA ALA A 213 -11.69 -2.06 16.71
C ALA A 213 -11.06 -1.04 17.69
N PRO A 214 -10.20 -1.50 18.62
CA PRO A 214 -9.47 -0.60 19.51
C PRO A 214 -8.73 0.49 18.76
N LEU A 215 -8.65 1.67 19.37
CA LEU A 215 -7.87 2.80 18.87
C LEU A 215 -6.39 2.40 18.75
N LYS A 216 -5.74 2.85 17.67
CA LYS A 216 -4.32 2.63 17.37
C LYS A 216 -3.67 3.93 16.90
N HIS A 217 -2.46 4.21 17.38
CA HIS A 217 -1.63 5.27 16.78
C HIS A 217 -1.08 4.77 15.45
N LEU A 218 -1.49 5.40 14.33
CA LEU A 218 -1.09 5.02 12.97
C LEU A 218 0.00 5.94 12.41
N GLY A 219 0.75 6.60 13.28
CA GLY A 219 1.79 7.55 12.88
C GLY A 219 1.22 8.79 12.21
N TRP A 220 2.00 9.37 11.28
CA TRP A 220 1.62 10.59 10.57
C TRP A 220 0.36 10.38 9.73
N ARG A 221 -0.37 11.45 9.43
CA ARG A 221 -1.64 11.41 8.68
C ARG A 221 -1.51 10.68 7.35
N TYR A 222 -0.41 10.91 6.62
CA TYR A 222 -0.19 10.20 5.35
C TYR A 222 -0.04 8.68 5.56
N SER A 223 0.58 8.25 6.67
CA SER A 223 0.72 6.84 7.02
C SER A 223 -0.63 6.23 7.38
N ALA A 224 -1.44 6.94 8.19
CA ALA A 224 -2.80 6.51 8.53
C ALA A 224 -3.69 6.34 7.28
N VAL A 225 -3.60 7.25 6.31
CA VAL A 225 -4.29 7.13 5.02
C VAL A 225 -3.74 5.95 4.21
N GLY A 226 -2.42 5.73 4.20
CA GLY A 226 -1.79 4.57 3.57
C GLY A 226 -2.32 3.24 4.13
N HIS A 227 -2.42 3.11 5.45
CA HIS A 227 -3.03 1.96 6.12
C HIS A 227 -4.49 1.77 5.69
N TYR A 228 -5.30 2.82 5.73
CA TYR A 228 -6.70 2.73 5.31
C TYR A 228 -6.87 2.31 3.85
N ILE A 229 -6.01 2.80 2.95
CA ILE A 229 -6.01 2.42 1.52
C ILE A 229 -5.83 0.91 1.37
N LEU A 230 -4.86 0.32 2.08
CA LEU A 230 -4.50 -1.09 1.94
C LEU A 230 -5.42 -2.03 2.72
N ASP A 231 -5.74 -1.68 3.96
CA ASP A 231 -6.43 -2.58 4.89
C ASP A 231 -7.96 -2.50 4.80
N VAL A 232 -8.49 -1.39 4.24
CA VAL A 232 -9.94 -1.16 4.14
C VAL A 232 -10.38 -0.92 2.70
N ALA A 233 -9.82 0.10 2.04
CA ALA A 233 -10.32 0.51 0.73
C ALA A 233 -10.07 -0.57 -0.35
N LEU A 234 -8.89 -1.20 -0.36
CA LEU A 234 -8.55 -2.27 -1.31
C LEU A 234 -9.47 -3.50 -1.19
N PRO A 235 -9.66 -4.14 -0.01
CA PRO A 235 -10.58 -5.28 0.12
C PRO A 235 -12.03 -4.97 -0.28
N ILE A 236 -12.51 -3.75 -0.02
CA ILE A 236 -13.84 -3.31 -0.44
C ILE A 236 -13.89 -3.09 -1.96
N GLU A 237 -12.89 -2.43 -2.52
CA GLU A 237 -12.79 -2.14 -3.96
C GLU A 237 -12.71 -3.42 -4.83
N MET A 238 -12.07 -4.47 -4.32
CA MET A 238 -12.02 -5.77 -4.99
C MET A 238 -13.39 -6.46 -5.07
N GLN A 239 -14.33 -6.08 -4.20
CA GLN A 239 -15.66 -6.69 -4.13
C GLN A 239 -16.78 -5.76 -4.66
N SER A 240 -16.59 -4.45 -4.55
CA SER A 240 -17.47 -3.40 -5.02
C SER A 240 -16.64 -2.34 -5.76
N SER A 241 -16.63 -2.42 -7.09
CA SER A 241 -15.77 -1.58 -7.93
C SER A 241 -16.14 -0.10 -7.82
N PHE A 242 -15.13 0.76 -7.91
CA PHE A 242 -15.22 2.22 -7.80
C PHE A 242 -15.60 2.76 -6.39
N SER A 243 -15.54 1.93 -5.35
CA SER A 243 -15.78 2.33 -3.96
C SER A 243 -14.62 3.14 -3.36
N ALA A 244 -13.37 2.80 -3.71
CA ALA A 244 -12.17 3.36 -3.11
C ALA A 244 -12.10 4.88 -3.21
N TYR A 245 -12.59 5.47 -4.31
CA TYR A 245 -12.56 6.92 -4.50
C TYR A 245 -13.28 7.65 -3.37
N LYS A 246 -14.51 7.21 -3.07
CA LYS A 246 -15.34 7.78 -2.01
C LYS A 246 -14.76 7.47 -0.64
N LEU A 247 -14.40 6.21 -0.39
CA LEU A 247 -13.89 5.73 0.90
C LEU A 247 -12.64 6.47 1.35
N ILE A 248 -11.66 6.60 0.45
CA ILE A 248 -10.37 7.24 0.78
C ILE A 248 -10.59 8.74 1.01
N ARG A 249 -11.41 9.40 0.19
CA ARG A 249 -11.72 10.82 0.36
C ARG A 249 -12.40 11.09 1.70
N GLU A 250 -13.44 10.32 2.05
CA GLU A 250 -14.15 10.46 3.32
C GLU A 250 -13.26 10.18 4.53
N PHE A 251 -12.36 9.19 4.44
CA PHE A 251 -11.37 8.94 5.48
C PHE A 251 -10.39 10.11 5.64
N ARG A 252 -9.91 10.68 4.53
CA ARG A 252 -9.03 11.87 4.55
C ARG A 252 -9.74 13.06 5.20
N ASP A 253 -11.00 13.33 4.82
CA ASP A 253 -11.80 14.39 5.43
C ASP A 253 -12.00 14.17 6.94
N THR A 254 -12.19 12.90 7.35
CA THR A 254 -12.28 12.51 8.78
C THR A 254 -10.98 12.79 9.53
N CYS A 255 -9.83 12.50 8.93
CA CYS A 255 -8.52 12.80 9.51
C CYS A 255 -8.25 14.32 9.59
N ASP A 256 -8.68 15.08 8.57
CA ASP A 256 -8.50 16.53 8.52
C ASP A 256 -9.38 17.25 9.57
N ALA A 257 -10.56 16.71 9.87
CA ALA A 257 -11.50 17.22 10.86
C ALA A 257 -11.33 16.61 12.27
N ALA A 258 -10.30 15.78 12.48
CA ALA A 258 -10.15 15.05 13.73
C ALA A 258 -9.93 16.01 14.92
N PRO A 259 -10.71 15.87 16.02
CA PRO A 259 -10.46 16.63 17.25
C PRO A 259 -9.15 16.18 17.91
N GLU A 260 -8.60 17.00 18.80
CA GLU A 260 -7.47 16.58 19.64
C GLU A 260 -7.83 15.34 20.46
N LEU A 261 -6.86 14.46 20.64
CA LEU A 261 -7.00 13.28 21.49
C LEU A 261 -7.24 13.74 22.95
N PRO A 262 -8.30 13.26 23.62
CA PRO A 262 -8.59 13.65 25.00
C PRO A 262 -7.45 13.31 25.95
N ASP A 263 -7.11 14.24 26.85
CA ASP A 263 -6.05 14.07 27.83
C ASP A 263 -6.33 12.91 28.82
N ASP A 264 -7.60 12.56 29.03
CA ASP A 264 -8.03 11.44 29.87
C ASP A 264 -7.97 10.08 29.15
N THR A 265 -7.50 10.02 27.91
CA THR A 265 -7.28 8.78 27.17
C THR A 265 -6.25 7.92 27.91
N ILE A 266 -6.64 6.70 28.26
CA ILE A 266 -5.79 5.71 28.92
C ILE A 266 -4.97 4.99 27.85
N ILE A 267 -3.67 4.90 28.10
CA ILE A 267 -2.70 4.23 27.26
C ILE A 267 -2.10 3.09 28.07
N THR A 268 -2.38 1.87 27.67
CA THR A 268 -1.69 0.69 28.21
C THR A 268 -0.51 0.37 27.30
N VAL A 269 0.69 0.32 27.87
CA VAL A 269 1.93 0.02 27.16
C VAL A 269 2.44 -1.35 27.60
N THR A 270 2.73 -2.23 26.64
CA THR A 270 3.34 -3.55 26.86
C THR A 270 4.68 -3.62 26.13
N PRO A 271 5.82 -3.31 26.78
CA PRO A 271 7.13 -3.23 26.11
C PRO A 271 7.51 -4.49 25.33
N ALA A 272 7.20 -5.67 25.86
CA ALA A 272 7.58 -6.97 25.29
C ALA A 272 6.85 -7.33 23.97
N LYS A 273 5.83 -6.55 23.57
CA LYS A 273 5.13 -6.75 22.28
C LYS A 273 5.87 -6.17 21.08
N ALA A 274 7.01 -5.50 21.29
CA ALA A 274 7.86 -5.04 20.19
C ALA A 274 8.55 -6.22 19.49
N GLU A 275 8.66 -6.14 18.16
CA GLU A 275 9.47 -7.09 17.39
C GLU A 275 10.97 -6.87 17.60
N HIS A 276 11.39 -5.63 17.87
CA HIS A 276 12.79 -5.30 18.09
C HIS A 276 13.10 -4.74 19.49
N SER A 277 14.23 -5.18 20.05
CA SER A 277 14.69 -4.79 21.39
C SER A 277 14.88 -3.28 21.57
N HIS A 278 15.16 -2.55 20.47
CA HIS A 278 15.23 -1.09 20.47
C HIS A 278 13.91 -0.46 20.92
N TYR A 279 12.77 -0.89 20.37
CA TYR A 279 11.44 -0.36 20.69
C TYR A 279 10.97 -0.79 22.09
N MET A 280 11.34 -1.99 22.54
CA MET A 280 11.15 -2.39 23.94
C MET A 280 11.86 -1.41 24.89
N GLY A 281 13.10 -1.02 24.56
CA GLY A 281 13.85 -0.03 25.34
C GLY A 281 13.19 1.36 25.36
N ASN A 282 12.61 1.81 24.25
CA ASN A 282 11.90 3.09 24.19
C ASN A 282 10.64 3.11 25.06
N ALA A 283 9.86 2.02 25.06
CA ALA A 283 8.70 1.88 25.94
C ALA A 283 9.09 1.98 27.43
N LYS A 284 10.15 1.28 27.85
CA LYS A 284 10.62 1.37 29.25
C LYS A 284 11.15 2.77 29.60
N LYS A 285 11.88 3.41 28.68
CA LYS A 285 12.36 4.79 28.86
C LYS A 285 11.21 5.78 29.00
N LEU A 286 10.13 5.61 28.24
CA LEU A 286 8.93 6.43 28.36
C LEU A 286 8.39 6.35 29.80
N ALA A 287 8.22 5.16 30.36
CA ALA A 287 7.71 4.99 31.73
C ALA A 287 8.53 5.76 32.79
N VAL A 288 9.87 5.72 32.68
CA VAL A 288 10.78 6.46 33.57
C VAL A 288 10.67 7.97 33.35
N LYS A 289 10.60 8.42 32.09
CA LYS A 289 10.47 9.83 31.74
C LYS A 289 9.16 10.45 32.22
N LEU A 290 8.09 9.65 32.27
CA LEU A 290 6.81 10.03 32.85
C LEU A 290 6.82 10.03 34.39
N GLY A 291 7.92 9.63 35.03
CA GLY A 291 8.04 9.56 36.49
C GLY A 291 7.27 8.40 37.13
N LEU A 292 6.82 7.42 36.35
CA LEU A 292 6.06 6.26 36.85
C LEU A 292 6.97 5.26 37.57
N TYR A 293 8.24 5.19 37.17
CA TYR A 293 9.23 4.26 37.72
C TYR A 293 10.61 4.93 37.80
N ALA A 294 11.44 4.50 38.75
CA ALA A 294 12.76 5.10 39.00
C ALA A 294 13.84 4.64 38.00
N SER A 295 13.78 3.38 37.56
CA SER A 295 14.68 2.80 36.56
C SER A 295 13.91 2.00 35.50
N VAL A 296 14.53 1.80 34.34
CA VAL A 296 14.02 0.92 33.28
C VAL A 296 13.91 -0.55 33.73
N ASP A 297 14.69 -0.93 34.73
CA ASP A 297 14.69 -2.27 35.31
C ASP A 297 13.47 -2.50 36.23
N ASP A 298 12.88 -1.42 36.74
CA ASP A 298 11.70 -1.45 37.61
C ASP A 298 10.39 -1.50 36.81
N VAL A 299 10.45 -1.29 35.49
CA VAL A 299 9.27 -1.22 34.63
C VAL A 299 8.68 -2.63 34.47
N PRO A 300 7.40 -2.84 34.86
CA PRO A 300 6.73 -4.13 34.74
C PRO A 300 6.48 -4.54 33.28
N GLU A 301 5.94 -5.74 33.07
CA GLU A 301 5.58 -6.25 31.74
C GLU A 301 4.56 -5.37 31.01
N SER A 302 3.70 -4.68 31.75
CA SER A 302 2.78 -3.67 31.22
C SER A 302 2.55 -2.57 32.24
N TYR A 303 2.35 -1.34 31.78
CA TYR A 303 2.01 -0.20 32.61
C TYR A 303 0.96 0.69 31.92
N GLU A 304 0.25 1.50 32.71
CA GLU A 304 -0.73 2.45 32.21
C GLU A 304 -0.27 3.89 32.44
N THR A 305 -0.66 4.77 31.54
CA THR A 305 -0.53 6.23 31.66
C THR A 305 -1.72 6.89 31.00
N THR A 306 -1.92 8.18 31.22
CA THR A 306 -2.86 8.99 30.43
C THR A 306 -2.12 9.77 29.34
N PHE A 307 -2.83 10.13 28.27
CA PHE A 307 -2.27 11.01 27.24
C PHE A 307 -1.94 12.40 27.79
N GLY A 308 -2.74 12.92 28.71
CA GLY A 308 -2.51 14.20 29.38
C GLY A 308 -1.17 14.23 30.12
N LEU A 309 -0.82 13.16 30.85
CA LEU A 309 0.49 13.06 31.51
C LEU A 309 1.64 13.07 30.50
N VAL A 310 1.45 12.42 29.34
CA VAL A 310 2.47 12.41 28.27
C VAL A 310 2.69 13.81 27.69
N ARG A 311 1.61 14.58 27.47
CA ARG A 311 1.69 15.98 27.02
C ARG A 311 2.32 16.88 28.08
N GLU A 312 1.92 16.73 29.35
CA GLU A 312 2.47 17.51 30.47
C GLU A 312 4.00 17.33 30.57
N MET A 313 4.46 16.08 30.41
CA MET A 313 5.87 15.73 30.47
C MET A 313 6.62 15.98 29.15
N LYS A 314 5.92 16.36 28.08
CA LYS A 314 6.46 16.61 26.72
C LYS A 314 7.17 15.40 26.12
N GLU A 315 6.60 14.22 26.32
CA GLU A 315 7.15 12.94 25.85
C GLU A 315 6.33 12.33 24.71
N GLU A 316 5.55 13.14 23.98
CA GLU A 316 4.75 12.71 22.83
C GLU A 316 5.63 12.06 21.76
N TYR A 317 6.84 12.57 21.56
CA TYR A 317 7.80 11.96 20.64
C TYR A 317 8.14 10.51 21.04
N PHE A 318 8.43 10.24 22.32
CA PHE A 318 8.76 8.88 22.78
C PHE A 318 7.57 7.94 22.60
N LEU A 319 6.37 8.40 22.94
CA LEU A 319 5.14 7.63 22.72
C LEU A 319 4.91 7.34 21.22
N SER A 320 5.16 8.32 20.34
CA SER A 320 5.02 8.14 18.89
C SER A 320 6.02 7.17 18.26
N THR A 321 7.10 6.83 18.98
CA THR A 321 8.12 5.88 18.50
C THR A 321 7.79 4.43 18.83
N LEU A 322 6.75 4.18 19.64
CA LEU A 322 6.37 2.82 20.01
C LEU A 322 5.70 2.10 18.83
N GLU A 323 5.91 0.79 18.73
CA GLU A 323 5.21 -0.01 17.74
C GLU A 323 3.70 -0.08 18.06
N ILE A 324 2.87 -0.19 17.02
CA ILE A 324 1.42 -0.32 17.15
C ILE A 324 1.04 -1.48 18.08
N SER A 325 1.79 -2.58 18.04
CA SER A 325 1.61 -3.77 18.88
C SER A 325 1.82 -3.48 20.38
N GLN A 326 2.62 -2.48 20.74
CA GLN A 326 2.99 -2.18 22.13
C GLN A 326 1.93 -1.37 22.87
N THR A 327 0.99 -0.72 22.16
CA THR A 327 0.05 0.22 22.78
C THR A 327 -1.39 -0.18 22.55
N THR A 328 -2.22 -0.02 23.57
CA THR A 328 -3.68 -0.03 23.45
C THR A 328 -4.24 1.23 24.05
N TRP A 329 -5.23 1.79 23.37
CA TRP A 329 -5.76 3.11 23.65
C TRP A 329 -7.24 2.99 23.99
N ALA A 330 -7.63 3.51 25.16
CA ALA A 330 -9.00 3.47 25.64
C ALA A 330 -9.44 4.89 26.02
N LEU A 331 -10.55 5.34 25.45
CA LEU A 331 -11.19 6.58 25.88
C LEU A 331 -11.78 6.36 27.27
N SER A 332 -11.62 7.34 28.16
CA SER A 332 -12.25 7.32 29.47
C SER A 332 -13.78 7.25 29.33
N PRO A 333 -14.51 6.53 30.20
CA PRO A 333 -15.98 6.43 30.16
C PRO A 333 -16.73 7.77 30.21
N SER A 334 -16.07 8.85 30.66
CA SER A 334 -16.58 10.23 30.63
C SER A 334 -16.69 10.81 29.21
N THR A 335 -15.94 10.27 28.26
CA THR A 335 -15.89 10.70 26.87
C THR A 335 -16.84 9.83 26.06
N ASN A 336 -18.14 10.10 26.22
CA ASN A 336 -19.18 9.31 25.60
C ASN A 336 -19.21 9.56 24.07
N VAL A 337 -19.05 8.49 23.28
CA VAL A 337 -19.09 8.48 21.81
C VAL A 337 -20.40 9.08 21.25
N ALA A 338 -21.44 9.16 22.09
CA ALA A 338 -22.71 9.82 21.78
C ALA A 338 -22.58 11.33 21.48
N ASP A 339 -21.65 12.05 22.09
CA ASP A 339 -21.48 13.50 21.87
C ASP A 339 -20.79 13.80 20.51
N LEU A 340 -20.01 12.86 19.99
CA LEU A 340 -19.35 12.98 18.68
C LEU A 340 -20.27 12.60 17.50
N LEU A 341 -21.19 11.65 17.70
CA LEU A 341 -22.20 11.32 16.69
C LEU A 341 -23.31 12.40 16.57
N GLY A 342 -23.54 13.20 17.62
CA GLY A 342 -24.48 14.33 17.61
C GLY A 342 -24.06 15.49 16.69
N LEU A 343 -22.76 15.64 16.42
CA LEU A 343 -22.23 16.67 15.50
C LEU A 343 -22.30 16.25 14.03
N ILE A 344 -22.32 14.95 13.73
CA ILE A 344 -22.48 14.46 12.35
C ILE A 344 -23.96 14.45 11.93
N ALA A 345 -24.88 14.20 12.88
CA ALA A 345 -26.32 14.11 12.59
C ALA A 345 -26.98 15.46 12.21
N THR A 346 -26.35 16.60 12.50
CA THR A 346 -26.92 17.92 12.20
C THR A 346 -26.53 18.48 10.81
N GLY A 347 -25.66 17.78 10.05
CA GLY A 347 -25.21 18.18 8.72
C GLY A 347 -25.98 17.59 7.52
N HIS A 348 -26.83 16.58 7.73
CA HIS A 348 -27.58 15.91 6.65
C HIS A 348 -29.10 16.04 6.83
N ALA A 349 -29.58 17.27 6.92
CA ALA A 349 -30.97 17.61 6.67
C ALA A 349 -31.06 18.61 5.50
N HIS A 350 -30.67 18.18 4.30
CA HIS A 350 -31.29 18.71 3.10
C HIS A 350 -31.54 17.62 2.06
N GLN A 351 -32.74 17.07 2.21
CA GLN A 351 -33.50 16.37 1.19
C GLN A 351 -33.75 17.32 0.00
N GLN A 352 -33.21 17.02 -1.18
CA GLN A 352 -33.81 17.28 -2.50
C GLN A 352 -33.30 16.15 -3.41
N SER A 353 -34.09 15.11 -3.70
CA SER A 353 -35.03 15.07 -4.82
C SER A 353 -34.43 15.67 -6.09
N LEU A 354 -34.00 14.83 -7.04
CA LEU A 354 -34.44 14.79 -8.43
C LEU A 354 -33.66 13.71 -9.20
N PHE A 355 -34.41 12.98 -10.03
CA PHE A 355 -34.10 12.07 -11.14
C PHE A 355 -32.64 11.78 -11.52
#